data_AF-A0A316N1N4-F1
#
_entry.id   AF-A0A316N1N4-F1
#
_cell.length_a   1.000
_cell.length_b   1.000
_cell.length_c   1.000
_cell.angle_alpha   90.00
_cell.angle_beta   90.00
_cell.angle_gamma   90.00
#
_symmetry.space_group_name_H-M   'P 1'
#
loop_
_entity.id
_entity.type
_entity.pdbx_description
1 polymer ?
#
loop_
_entity_poly.entity_id
_entity_poly.type
_entity_poly.pdbx_seq_one_letter_code
_entity_poly.pdbx_strand_id
1 'polypeptide(L)'
;MFAPGAGISRPQRRHKPVSLPPAHDSAFALIRIAPGDAGLFRYLLEAHDNLALFTVIDPGRGLLKLIFSPHQKEQVREALAAMRPLVTFEVGDWPL
;
A
#
# COMPACT_ATOMS: atom_id res chain seq x y z
N MET A 1 21.71 -34.87 9.13
CA MET A 1 20.65 -34.50 10.08
C MET A 1 20.60 -32.98 10.11
N PHE A 2 19.72 -32.35 9.32
CA PHE A 2 19.63 -30.89 9.19
C PHE A 2 18.33 -30.43 9.84
N ALA A 3 18.42 -29.56 10.84
CA ALA A 3 17.26 -28.93 11.45
C ALA A 3 16.74 -27.80 10.54
N PRO A 4 15.44 -27.72 10.24
CA PRO A 4 14.88 -26.60 9.50
C PRO A 4 14.74 -25.38 10.43
N GLY A 5 15.36 -24.27 10.04
CA GLY A 5 15.20 -22.98 10.70
C GLY A 5 13.76 -22.52 10.61
N ALA A 6 13.15 -22.29 11.76
CA ALA A 6 11.80 -21.77 11.91
C ALA A 6 11.70 -20.37 11.26
N GLY A 7 10.98 -20.28 10.14
CA GLY A 7 10.48 -19.00 9.63
C GLY A 7 9.49 -18.45 10.64
N ILE A 8 9.89 -17.42 11.38
CA ILE A 8 9.00 -16.73 12.32
C ILE A 8 8.08 -15.84 11.48
N SER A 9 6.98 -16.42 10.98
CA SER A 9 5.88 -15.64 10.41
C SER A 9 5.33 -14.76 11.53
N ARG A 10 5.62 -13.45 11.48
CA ARG A 10 5.01 -12.47 12.39
C ARG A 10 3.49 -12.63 12.28
N PRO A 11 2.77 -12.81 13.39
CA PRO A 11 1.33 -12.97 13.33
C PRO A 11 0.72 -11.70 12.71
N GLN A 12 0.04 -11.85 11.57
CA GLN A 12 -0.78 -10.80 10.97
C GLN A 12 -1.72 -10.29 12.06
N ARG A 13 -1.53 -9.03 12.48
CA ARG A 13 -2.44 -8.37 13.39
C ARG A 13 -3.76 -8.20 12.65
N ARG A 14 -4.66 -9.16 12.80
CA ARG A 14 -6.08 -8.97 12.45
C ARG A 14 -6.56 -7.76 13.24
N HIS A 15 -6.69 -6.62 12.57
CA HIS A 15 -7.31 -5.44 13.15
C HIS A 15 -8.73 -5.87 13.56
N LYS A 16 -9.01 -5.84 14.87
CA LYS A 16 -10.38 -5.93 15.35
C LYS A 16 -11.16 -4.82 14.62
N PRO A 17 -12.36 -5.10 14.08
CA PRO A 17 -13.17 -4.05 13.50
C PRO A 17 -13.44 -3.00 14.57
N VAL A 18 -12.77 -1.85 14.46
CA VAL A 18 -13.08 -0.68 15.27
C VAL A 18 -14.34 -0.11 14.67
N SER A 19 -15.39 0.04 15.48
CA SER A 19 -16.57 0.82 15.10
C SER A 19 -16.17 2.28 14.98
N LEU A 20 -15.65 2.64 13.81
CA LEU A 20 -15.46 4.03 13.41
C LEU A 20 -16.77 4.52 12.78
N PRO A 21 -17.10 5.82 12.88
CA PRO A 21 -18.16 6.39 12.08
C PRO A 21 -17.89 6.07 10.59
N PRO A 22 -18.94 5.87 9.77
CA PRO A 22 -18.75 5.64 8.35
C PRO A 22 -17.86 6.73 7.74
N ALA A 23 -16.84 6.33 6.98
CA ALA A 23 -16.15 7.29 6.13
C ALA A 23 -17.13 7.69 5.02
N HIS A 24 -17.47 8.98 4.95
CA HIS A 24 -18.31 9.52 3.89
C HIS A 24 -17.51 9.78 2.61
N ASP A 25 -16.18 9.85 2.72
CA ASP A 25 -15.26 10.17 1.65
C ASP A 25 -14.05 9.24 1.64
N SER A 26 -13.43 9.09 0.48
CA SER A 26 -12.14 8.41 0.33
C SER A 26 -10.99 9.41 0.40
N ALA A 27 -9.85 8.98 0.94
CA ALA A 27 -8.60 9.70 0.82
C ALA A 27 -7.81 9.22 -0.40
N PHE A 28 -6.97 10.10 -0.94
CA PHE A 28 -6.22 9.86 -2.16
C PHE A 28 -4.75 10.24 -2.00
N ALA A 29 -3.88 9.55 -2.74
CA ALA A 29 -2.50 9.96 -2.92
C ALA A 29 -2.06 9.69 -4.36
N LEU A 30 -1.14 10.51 -4.87
CA LEU A 30 -0.46 10.25 -6.13
C LEU A 30 0.79 9.45 -5.86
N ILE A 31 1.00 8.38 -6.61
CA ILE A 31 2.25 7.62 -6.62
C ILE A 31 2.92 7.81 -7.97
N ARG A 32 4.20 8.19 -7.96
CA ARG A 32 5.06 8.15 -9.14
C ARG A 32 6.04 7.00 -8.97
N ILE A 33 6.07 6.09 -9.92
CA ILE A 33 6.91 4.90 -9.92
C ILE A 33 7.55 4.72 -11.30
N ALA A 34 8.58 3.87 -11.42
CA ALA A 34 9.10 3.52 -12.72
C ALA A 34 8.01 2.85 -13.59
N PRO A 35 7.89 3.21 -14.88
CA PRO A 35 7.03 2.49 -15.82
C PRO A 35 7.38 1.00 -15.84
N GLY A 36 6.37 0.13 -15.67
CA GLY A 36 6.55 -1.33 -15.58
C GLY A 36 6.48 -1.89 -14.16
N ASP A 37 6.73 -1.09 -13.13
CA ASP A 37 6.77 -1.56 -11.73
C ASP A 37 5.40 -1.52 -11.03
N ALA A 38 4.33 -1.10 -11.72
CA ALA A 38 2.97 -1.09 -11.17
C ALA A 38 2.50 -2.48 -10.69
N GLY A 39 2.96 -3.56 -11.35
CA GLY A 39 2.69 -4.93 -10.94
C GLY A 39 3.38 -5.30 -9.62
N LEU A 40 4.65 -4.90 -9.46
CA LEU A 40 5.40 -5.07 -8.21
C LEU A 40 4.76 -4.26 -7.08
N PHE A 41 4.37 -3.02 -7.35
CA PHE A 41 3.66 -2.17 -6.39
C PHE A 41 2.36 -2.84 -5.91
N ARG A 42 1.58 -3.42 -6.84
CA ARG A 42 0.37 -4.19 -6.50
C ARG A 42 0.66 -5.36 -5.59
N TYR A 43 1.63 -6.18 -5.98
CA TYR A 43 2.01 -7.36 -5.22
C TYR A 43 2.40 -7.01 -3.77
N LEU A 44 3.17 -5.94 -3.60
CA LEU A 44 3.56 -5.46 -2.28
C LEU A 44 2.36 -4.93 -1.49
N LEU A 45 1.48 -4.17 -2.12
CA LEU A 45 0.27 -3.65 -1.46
C LEU A 45 -0.67 -4.77 -0.99
N GLU A 46 -0.79 -5.85 -1.76
CA GLU A 46 -1.57 -7.05 -1.39
C GLU A 46 -1.01 -7.74 -0.13
N ALA A 47 0.31 -7.68 0.09
CA ALA A 47 0.95 -8.18 1.30
C ALA A 47 0.65 -7.34 2.56
N HIS A 48 0.14 -6.12 2.38
CA HIS A 48 -0.29 -5.21 3.44
C HIS A 48 -1.82 -5.17 3.56
N ASP A 49 -2.45 -6.34 3.67
CA ASP A 49 -3.90 -6.52 3.92
C ASP A 49 -4.84 -5.76 2.96
N ASN A 50 -4.38 -5.42 1.75
CA ASN A 50 -5.12 -4.60 0.78
C ASN A 50 -5.63 -3.28 1.38
N LEU A 51 -4.81 -2.60 2.19
CA LEU A 51 -5.14 -1.32 2.84
C LEU A 51 -5.56 -0.20 1.88
N ALA A 52 -5.23 -0.32 0.59
CA ALA A 52 -5.61 0.63 -0.44
C ALA A 52 -5.89 -0.09 -1.76
N LEU A 53 -6.72 0.55 -2.59
CA LEU A 53 -6.83 0.28 -4.01
C LEU A 53 -5.96 1.28 -4.76
N PHE A 54 -5.47 0.93 -5.96
CA PHE A 54 -4.94 1.94 -6.86
C PHE A 54 -5.47 1.77 -8.29
N THR A 55 -5.45 2.87 -9.04
CA THR A 55 -5.65 2.87 -10.49
C THR A 55 -4.41 3.43 -11.17
N VAL A 56 -4.07 2.89 -12.34
CA VAL A 56 -3.02 3.45 -13.19
C VAL A 56 -3.62 4.63 -13.94
N ILE A 57 -3.07 5.83 -13.73
CA ILE A 57 -3.53 7.07 -14.38
C ILE A 57 -2.76 7.28 -15.69
N ASP A 58 -1.45 7.05 -15.66
CA ASP A 58 -0.60 7.14 -16.85
C ASP A 58 0.47 6.03 -16.79
N PRO A 59 0.32 4.95 -17.57
CA PRO A 59 1.28 3.85 -17.55
C PRO A 59 2.66 4.25 -18.09
N GLY A 60 2.73 5.16 -19.06
CA GLY A 60 3.99 5.59 -19.67
C GLY A 60 4.82 6.47 -18.74
N ARG A 61 4.17 7.20 -17.84
CA ARG A 61 4.81 8.02 -16.79
C ARG A 61 4.86 7.36 -15.42
N GLY A 62 4.33 6.15 -15.29
CA GLY A 62 4.23 5.42 -14.03
C GLY A 62 3.46 6.19 -12.95
N LEU A 63 2.32 6.79 -13.33
CA LEU A 63 1.45 7.51 -12.39
C LEU A 63 0.31 6.61 -11.92
N LEU A 64 0.19 6.45 -10.60
CA LEU A 64 -0.90 5.73 -9.96
C LEU A 64 -1.68 6.66 -9.03
N LYS A 65 -2.99 6.50 -8.98
CA LYS A 65 -3.83 7.09 -7.95
C LYS A 65 -4.13 6.03 -6.90
N LEU A 66 -3.64 6.24 -5.68
CA LEU A 66 -3.95 5.43 -4.52
C LEU A 66 -5.25 5.93 -3.88
N ILE A 67 -6.13 5.01 -3.48
CA ILE A 67 -7.44 5.26 -2.90
C ILE A 67 -7.54 4.44 -1.62
N PHE A 68 -7.83 5.09 -0.49
CA PHE A 68 -7.88 4.43 0.80
C PHE A 68 -8.89 5.10 1.75
N SER A 69 -9.29 4.39 2.79
CA SER A 69 -10.12 4.96 3.85
C SER A 69 -9.33 6.02 4.62
N PRO A 70 -9.89 7.23 4.88
CA PRO A 70 -9.23 8.24 5.71
C PRO A 70 -8.81 7.71 7.09
N HIS A 71 -9.58 6.76 7.64
CA HIS A 71 -9.28 6.10 8.90
C HIS A 71 -8.03 5.22 8.86
N GLN A 72 -7.61 4.79 7.67
CA GLN A 72 -6.45 3.93 7.44
C GLN A 72 -5.21 4.70 7.00
N LYS A 73 -5.24 6.04 7.05
CA LYS A 73 -4.16 6.90 6.56
C LYS A 73 -2.80 6.55 7.14
N GLU A 74 -2.72 6.30 8.44
CA GLU A 74 -1.46 5.94 9.10
C GLU A 74 -0.98 4.55 8.69
N GLN A 75 -1.88 3.57 8.59
CA GLN A 75 -1.54 2.22 8.13
C GLN A 75 -1.05 2.24 6.67
N VAL A 76 -1.66 3.06 5.81
CA VAL A 76 -1.20 3.26 4.43
C VAL A 76 0.19 3.91 4.42
N ARG A 77 0.45 4.92 5.27
CA ARG A 77 1.79 5.52 5.39
C ARG A 77 2.84 4.52 5.84
N GLU A 78 2.52 3.68 6.83
CA GLU A 78 3.40 2.61 7.30
C GLU A 78 3.69 1.58 6.20
N ALA A 79 2.66 1.16 5.46
CA ALA A 79 2.80 0.24 4.34
C ALA A 79 3.70 0.83 3.24
N LEU A 80 3.44 2.07 2.82
CA LEU A 80 4.28 2.76 1.84
C LEU A 80 5.73 2.88 2.33
N ALA A 81 5.96 3.23 3.60
CA ALA A 81 7.30 3.29 4.18
C ALA A 81 8.01 1.93 4.15
N ALA A 82 7.30 0.85 4.46
CA ALA A 82 7.82 -0.53 4.41
C ALA A 82 8.14 -1.00 2.98
N MET A 83 7.47 -0.44 1.97
CA MET A 83 7.71 -0.75 0.55
C MET A 83 8.91 -0.02 -0.04
N ARG A 84 9.31 1.16 0.49
CA ARG A 84 10.41 1.98 -0.08
C ARG A 84 11.75 1.24 -0.25
N PRO A 85 12.16 0.31 0.63
CA PRO A 85 13.38 -0.47 0.42
C PRO A 85 13.29 -1.51 -0.71
N LEU A 86 12.08 -1.85 -1.16
CA LEU A 86 11.81 -2.91 -2.14
C LEU A 86 11.54 -2.38 -3.54
N VAL A 87 11.02 -1.16 -3.63
CA VAL A 87 10.67 -0.51 -4.90
C VAL A 87 10.80 1.00 -4.76
N THR A 88 11.34 1.66 -5.79
CA THR A 88 11.53 3.11 -5.80
C THR A 88 10.28 3.81 -6.30
N PHE A 89 9.68 4.64 -5.46
CA PHE A 89 8.54 5.48 -5.82
C PHE A 89 8.49 6.75 -4.97
N GLU A 90 7.75 7.74 -5.46
CA GLU A 90 7.44 8.98 -4.78
C GLU A 90 5.95 9.03 -4.43
N VAL A 91 5.63 9.71 -3.32
CA VAL A 91 4.25 9.95 -2.87
C VAL A 91 4.01 11.45 -2.92
N GLY A 92 2.92 11.86 -3.56
CA GLY A 92 2.45 13.23 -3.64
C GLY A 92 0.97 13.37 -3.28
N ASP A 93 0.52 14.60 -3.16
CA ASP A 93 -0.89 14.92 -2.93
C ASP A 93 -1.76 14.64 -4.18
N TRP A 94 -3.07 14.50 -3.96
CA TRP A 94 -4.06 14.33 -5.01
C TRP A 94 -5.26 15.25 -4.75
N PRO A 95 -5.85 15.91 -5.79
CA PRO A 95 -5.40 15.93 -7.18
C PRO A 95 -4.06 16.70 -7.37
N LEU A 96 -3.45 16.53 -8.55
CA LEU A 96 -2.27 17.28 -9.00
C LEU A 96 -2.54 18.77 -9.10
#